data_AF-A0A4Q8TT76-F1
#
_entry.id   AF-A0A4Q8TT76-F1
#
_cell.length_a   1.000
_cell.length_b   1.000
_cell.length_c   1.000
_cell.angle_alpha   90.00
_cell.angle_beta   90.00
_cell.angle_gamma   90.00
#
_symmetry.space_group_name_H-M   'P 1'
#
loop_
_entity.id
_entity.type
_entity.pdbx_description
1 polymer ?
#
loop_
_entity_poly.entity_id
_entity_poly.type
_entity_poly.pdbx_seq_one_letter_code
_entity_poly.pdbx_strand_id
1 'polypeptide(L)'
;MFMSLQTTCFNILTASSEAREHKLKSKVFDLFLITLVVVNVVAMMLETVPEVASVWSFELHLIERVSVVLFTIEYILRVYCSAADPKRNNHSKVQVTTWQKRWYYIKSPMAIIDLMAILPFYLSMFVAFDLRILRVFRVMRILKLGRYSRSIQTLVTVIRNEAHSLLAALSVLLLFTVIAATCIYYIEHTAQPDVFSSIPASLWWALVTLTTVGYGDAVPITPMGKIFGGIITVMGICFYALPAGILSSSYTAQMQLKRDRFKDSVRIVLDDGKLSEHDINHLSKVRELLDLDEEEARLIMRLLQHHHTNIDD
;
A
#
# COMPACT_ATOMS: atom_id res chain seq x y z
N MET A 1 -4.16 30.70 -22.04
CA MET A 1 -3.24 29.69 -22.60
C MET A 1 -3.98 28.37 -22.67
N PHE A 2 -4.42 27.94 -23.86
CA PHE A 2 -5.18 26.68 -24.00
C PHE A 2 -4.26 25.51 -23.64
N MET A 3 -4.59 24.79 -22.57
CA MET A 3 -3.91 23.55 -22.23
C MET A 3 -4.18 22.52 -23.33
N SER A 4 -3.15 21.76 -23.72
CA SER A 4 -3.35 20.65 -24.66
C SER A 4 -4.25 19.59 -24.02
N LEU A 5 -5.06 18.91 -24.83
CA LEU A 5 -5.98 17.85 -24.40
C LEU A 5 -5.29 16.79 -23.52
N GLN A 6 -4.00 16.53 -23.79
CA GLN A 6 -3.17 15.60 -23.04
C GLN A 6 -2.87 16.09 -21.61
N THR A 7 -2.62 17.39 -21.41
CA THR A 7 -2.37 17.99 -20.09
C THR A 7 -3.66 18.06 -19.27
N THR A 8 -4.79 18.35 -19.90
CA THR A 8 -6.10 18.34 -19.24
C THR A 8 -6.51 16.94 -18.82
N CYS A 9 -6.35 15.94 -19.69
CA CYS A 9 -6.57 14.54 -19.34
C CYS A 9 -5.63 14.08 -18.22
N PHE A 10 -4.34 14.45 -18.27
CA PHE A 10 -3.40 14.15 -17.19
C PHE A 10 -3.89 14.66 -15.84
N ASN A 11 -4.32 15.92 -15.75
CA ASN A 11 -4.80 16.52 -14.49
C ASN A 11 -6.07 15.87 -13.94
N ILE A 12 -6.90 15.25 -14.78
CA ILE A 12 -8.11 14.54 -14.35
C ILE A 12 -7.80 13.09 -13.96
N LEU A 13 -6.87 12.44 -14.68
CA LEU A 13 -6.50 11.03 -14.50
C LEU A 13 -5.45 10.79 -13.41
N THR A 14 -4.70 11.82 -13.03
CA THR A 14 -3.89 11.78 -11.81
C THR A 14 -4.81 11.67 -10.60
N ALA A 15 -4.35 10.95 -9.58
CA ALA A 15 -5.10 10.84 -8.34
C ALA A 15 -5.43 12.25 -7.83
N SER A 16 -6.62 12.43 -7.27
CA SER A 16 -7.10 13.71 -6.73
C SER A 16 -6.19 14.28 -5.64
N SER A 17 -5.35 13.41 -5.04
CA SER A 17 -4.27 13.79 -4.14
C SER A 17 -3.15 14.61 -4.81
N GLU A 18 -2.94 14.45 -6.12
CA GLU A 18 -1.86 15.09 -6.90
C GLU A 18 -2.37 16.06 -7.98
N ALA A 19 -3.69 16.13 -8.21
CA ALA A 19 -4.30 17.00 -9.20
C ALA A 19 -4.15 18.49 -8.81
N ARG A 20 -3.44 19.29 -9.63
CA ARG A 20 -3.29 20.75 -9.43
C ARG A 20 -4.52 21.54 -9.87
N GLU A 21 -5.27 21.02 -10.83
CA GLU A 21 -6.46 21.63 -11.41
C GLU A 21 -7.58 20.58 -11.54
N HIS A 22 -8.84 21.02 -11.54
CA HIS A 22 -10.03 20.13 -11.62
C HIS A 22 -10.15 19.06 -10.51
N LYS A 23 -9.76 19.41 -9.27
CA LYS A 23 -9.81 18.52 -8.10
C LYS A 23 -11.16 17.81 -7.88
N LEU A 24 -12.29 18.49 -8.13
CA LEU A 24 -13.62 17.88 -8.01
C LEU A 24 -13.84 16.77 -9.05
N LYS A 25 -13.45 17.00 -10.31
CA LYS A 25 -13.60 16.00 -11.38
C LYS A 25 -12.70 14.80 -11.14
N SER A 26 -11.47 15.05 -10.70
CA SER A 26 -10.53 13.99 -10.30
C SER A 26 -11.06 13.19 -9.10
N LYS A 27 -11.63 13.84 -8.08
CA LYS A 27 -12.28 13.14 -6.94
C LYS A 27 -13.46 12.25 -7.37
N VAL A 28 -14.32 12.74 -8.25
CA VAL A 28 -15.46 11.97 -8.77
C VAL A 28 -14.97 10.77 -9.58
N PHE A 29 -13.94 10.96 -10.40
CA PHE A 29 -13.33 9.89 -11.17
C PHE A 29 -12.65 8.83 -10.29
N ASP A 30 -11.91 9.26 -9.27
CA ASP A 30 -11.31 8.38 -8.26
C ASP A 30 -12.39 7.56 -7.54
N LEU A 31 -13.47 8.22 -7.08
CA LEU A 31 -14.59 7.55 -6.43
C LEU A 31 -15.23 6.51 -7.35
N PHE A 32 -15.46 6.87 -8.62
CA PHE A 32 -16.00 5.95 -9.62
C PHE A 32 -15.11 4.70 -9.78
N LEU A 33 -13.80 4.87 -9.90
CA LEU A 33 -12.87 3.74 -10.04
C LEU A 33 -12.80 2.89 -8.78
N ILE A 34 -12.82 3.51 -7.59
CA ILE A 34 -12.89 2.80 -6.31
C ILE A 34 -14.17 1.96 -6.24
N THR A 35 -15.33 2.54 -6.55
CA THR A 35 -16.60 1.82 -6.60
C THR A 35 -16.54 0.66 -7.59
N LEU A 36 -15.97 0.86 -8.78
CA LEU A 36 -15.83 -0.18 -9.79
C LEU A 36 -14.96 -1.35 -9.29
N VAL A 37 -13.85 -1.06 -8.60
CA VAL A 37 -12.98 -2.09 -8.00
C VAL A 37 -13.74 -2.86 -6.92
N VAL A 38 -14.44 -2.17 -6.02
CA VAL A 38 -15.22 -2.80 -4.93
C VAL A 38 -16.32 -3.70 -5.51
N VAL A 39 -17.09 -3.20 -6.48
CA VAL A 39 -18.13 -3.99 -7.17
C VAL A 39 -17.54 -5.23 -7.82
N ASN A 40 -16.35 -5.14 -8.41
CA ASN A 40 -15.68 -6.31 -8.99
C ASN A 40 -15.21 -7.33 -7.98
N VAL A 41 -14.68 -6.88 -6.84
CA VAL A 41 -14.26 -7.78 -5.77
C VAL A 41 -15.48 -8.51 -5.21
N VAL A 42 -16.59 -7.79 -4.98
CA VAL A 42 -17.85 -8.40 -4.54
C VAL A 42 -18.39 -9.37 -5.58
N ALA A 43 -18.42 -8.99 -6.86
CA ALA A 43 -18.87 -9.87 -7.94
C ALA A 43 -18.02 -11.16 -8.02
N MET A 44 -16.70 -11.04 -7.88
CA MET A 44 -15.79 -12.18 -7.81
C MET A 44 -16.07 -13.08 -6.60
N MET A 45 -16.35 -12.51 -5.42
CA MET A 45 -16.72 -13.28 -4.23
C MET A 45 -18.07 -13.99 -4.41
N LEU A 46 -19.04 -13.34 -5.08
CA LEU A 46 -20.35 -13.94 -5.38
C LEU A 46 -20.23 -15.07 -6.40
N GLU A 47 -19.30 -14.97 -7.36
CA GLU A 47 -19.02 -16.03 -8.34
C GLU A 47 -18.52 -17.33 -7.66
N THR A 48 -17.91 -17.25 -6.47
CA THR A 48 -17.48 -18.45 -5.74
C THR A 48 -18.61 -19.15 -4.99
N VAL A 49 -19.80 -18.54 -4.90
CA VAL A 49 -20.98 -19.14 -4.26
C VAL A 49 -21.81 -19.89 -5.32
N PRO A 50 -21.92 -21.23 -5.27
CA PRO A 50 -22.56 -22.01 -6.33
C PRO A 50 -24.01 -21.61 -6.63
N GLU A 51 -24.78 -21.31 -5.58
CA GLU A 51 -26.18 -20.89 -5.68
C GLU A 51 -26.31 -19.59 -6.47
N VAL A 52 -25.49 -18.59 -6.15
CA VAL A 52 -25.48 -17.30 -6.82
C VAL A 52 -24.96 -17.44 -8.25
N ALA A 53 -23.87 -18.17 -8.45
CA ALA A 53 -23.29 -18.39 -9.77
C ALA A 53 -24.26 -19.12 -10.72
N SER A 54 -25.09 -20.04 -10.22
CA SER A 54 -26.07 -20.76 -11.05
C SER A 54 -27.17 -19.85 -11.60
N VAL A 55 -27.54 -18.79 -10.88
CA VAL A 55 -28.63 -17.87 -11.25
C VAL A 55 -28.12 -16.61 -11.94
N TRP A 56 -27.01 -16.04 -11.46
CA TRP A 56 -26.50 -14.72 -11.87
C TRP A 56 -25.18 -14.78 -12.66
N SER A 57 -24.83 -15.95 -13.22
CA SER A 57 -23.57 -16.11 -13.95
C SER A 57 -23.39 -15.04 -15.04
N PHE A 58 -24.43 -14.78 -15.83
CA PHE A 58 -24.33 -13.84 -16.95
C PHE A 58 -24.01 -12.41 -16.49
N GLU A 59 -24.70 -11.93 -15.46
CA GLU A 59 -24.55 -10.59 -14.90
C GLU A 59 -23.17 -10.40 -14.26
N LEU A 60 -22.68 -11.40 -13.52
CA LEU A 60 -21.35 -11.36 -12.91
C LEU A 60 -20.24 -11.31 -13.97
N HIS A 61 -20.34 -12.12 -15.03
CA HIS A 61 -19.40 -12.09 -16.16
C HIS A 61 -19.52 -10.80 -16.99
N LEU A 62 -20.71 -10.20 -17.06
CA LEU A 62 -20.91 -8.91 -17.70
C LEU A 62 -20.22 -7.79 -16.93
N ILE A 63 -20.39 -7.75 -15.60
CA ILE A 63 -19.68 -6.82 -14.70
C ILE A 63 -18.18 -6.95 -14.92
N GLU A 64 -17.64 -8.17 -14.93
CA GLU A 64 -16.21 -8.39 -15.15
C GLU A 64 -15.75 -7.83 -16.51
N ARG A 65 -16.42 -8.19 -17.61
CA ARG A 65 -16.04 -7.75 -18.96
C ARG A 65 -16.08 -6.23 -19.10
N VAL A 66 -17.16 -5.60 -18.66
CA VAL A 66 -17.31 -4.13 -18.69
C VAL A 66 -16.20 -3.47 -17.89
N SER A 67 -15.90 -3.98 -16.70
CA SER A 67 -14.90 -3.39 -15.81
C SER A 67 -13.49 -3.55 -16.34
N VAL A 68 -13.15 -4.68 -16.95
CA VAL A 68 -11.84 -4.88 -17.60
C VAL A 68 -11.67 -3.92 -18.77
N VAL A 69 -12.72 -3.70 -19.59
CA VAL A 69 -12.68 -2.71 -20.68
C VAL A 69 -12.41 -1.31 -20.11
N LEU A 70 -13.14 -0.91 -19.06
CA LEU A 70 -12.95 0.40 -18.41
C LEU A 70 -11.53 0.55 -17.83
N PHE A 71 -11.02 -0.45 -17.11
CA PHE A 71 -9.65 -0.43 -16.57
C PHE A 71 -8.58 -0.44 -17.66
N THR A 72 -8.83 -1.08 -18.80
CA THR A 72 -7.91 -1.08 -19.93
C THR A 72 -7.85 0.30 -20.58
N ILE A 73 -9.01 0.93 -20.80
CA ILE A 73 -9.10 2.31 -21.29
C ILE A 73 -8.37 3.26 -20.31
N GLU A 74 -8.65 3.15 -19.01
CA GLU A 74 -7.96 3.91 -17.96
C GLU A 74 -6.43 3.74 -18.04
N TYR A 75 -5.94 2.50 -18.15
CA TYR A 75 -4.51 2.22 -18.24
C TYR A 75 -3.87 2.84 -19.48
N ILE A 76 -4.49 2.69 -20.66
CA ILE A 76 -4.00 3.27 -21.91
C ILE A 76 -3.97 4.79 -21.83
N LEU A 77 -5.05 5.41 -21.32
CA LEU A 77 -5.13 6.85 -21.14
C LEU A 77 -4.04 7.36 -20.19
N ARG A 78 -3.76 6.64 -19.10
CA ARG A 78 -2.67 6.98 -18.18
C ARG A 78 -1.30 6.90 -18.83
N VAL A 79 -1.00 5.83 -19.57
CA VAL A 79 0.25 5.70 -20.33
C VAL A 79 0.37 6.80 -21.39
N TYR A 80 -0.72 7.17 -22.06
CA TYR A 80 -0.72 8.25 -23.04
C TYR A 80 -0.43 9.61 -22.39
N CYS A 81 -1.11 9.93 -21.28
CA CYS A 81 -1.01 11.19 -20.56
C CYS A 81 0.28 11.33 -19.75
N SER A 82 0.94 10.22 -19.36
CA SER A 82 2.17 10.26 -18.54
C SER A 82 3.33 11.00 -19.22
N ALA A 83 3.29 11.20 -20.53
CA ALA A 83 4.30 11.97 -21.24
C ALA A 83 4.21 13.50 -20.97
N ALA A 84 3.08 13.98 -20.45
CA ALA A 84 2.86 15.37 -20.04
C ALA A 84 3.23 15.64 -18.57
N ASP A 85 3.71 14.64 -17.82
CA ASP A 85 4.06 14.77 -16.40
C ASP A 85 5.17 15.82 -16.16
N PRO A 86 4.88 16.93 -15.44
CA PRO A 86 5.85 17.98 -15.16
C PRO A 86 6.99 17.53 -14.23
N LYS A 87 6.71 16.64 -13.26
CA LYS A 87 7.69 16.21 -12.24
C LYS A 87 8.89 15.50 -12.89
N ARG A 88 8.65 14.88 -14.04
CA ARG A 88 9.60 14.03 -14.74
C ARG A 88 10.47 14.77 -15.76
N ASN A 89 10.11 16.01 -16.09
CA ASN A 89 10.95 16.91 -16.90
C ASN A 89 12.12 17.49 -16.08
N ASN A 90 12.01 17.56 -14.75
CA ASN A 90 12.98 18.26 -13.90
C ASN A 90 14.20 17.42 -13.46
N HIS A 91 14.17 16.09 -13.60
CA HIS A 91 15.23 15.23 -13.03
C HIS A 91 16.37 14.89 -14.00
N SER A 92 16.35 15.35 -15.26
CA SER A 92 17.44 15.07 -16.20
C SER A 92 17.61 16.20 -17.21
N LYS A 93 18.81 16.78 -17.29
CA LYS A 93 19.21 17.77 -18.32
C LYS A 93 19.26 17.19 -19.75
N VAL A 94 18.93 15.90 -19.92
CA VAL A 94 18.92 15.19 -21.20
C VAL A 94 17.50 15.20 -21.77
N GLN A 95 17.34 15.64 -23.01
CA GLN A 95 16.06 15.56 -23.73
C GLN A 95 15.68 14.09 -23.95
N VAL A 96 14.81 13.57 -23.08
CA VAL A 96 14.20 12.24 -23.24
C VAL A 96 13.01 12.32 -24.18
N THR A 97 12.93 11.37 -25.11
CA THR A 97 11.82 11.25 -26.06
C THR A 97 10.49 10.94 -25.36
N THR A 98 9.36 11.32 -25.97
CA THR A 98 8.01 11.05 -25.47
C THR A 98 7.78 9.57 -25.16
N TRP A 99 8.30 8.67 -26.00
CA TRP A 99 8.17 7.21 -25.82
C TRP A 99 8.99 6.68 -24.65
N GLN A 100 10.19 7.20 -24.40
CA GLN A 100 10.99 6.82 -23.23
C GLN A 100 10.28 7.20 -21.91
N LYS A 101 9.58 8.35 -21.88
CA LYS A 101 8.77 8.75 -20.72
C LYS A 101 7.63 7.76 -20.44
N ARG A 102 6.93 7.31 -21.49
CA ARG A 102 5.87 6.29 -21.38
C ARG A 102 6.42 4.95 -20.92
N TRP A 103 7.54 4.50 -21.48
CA TRP A 103 8.16 3.23 -21.11
C TRP A 103 8.52 3.16 -19.63
N TYR A 104 9.14 4.20 -19.09
CA TYR A 104 9.45 4.22 -17.66
C TYR A 104 8.19 4.39 -16.80
N TYR A 105 7.10 5.02 -17.30
CA TYR A 105 5.82 4.98 -16.58
C TYR A 105 5.28 3.55 -16.48
N ILE A 106 5.32 2.78 -17.56
CA ILE A 106 4.88 1.37 -17.58
C ILE A 106 5.65 0.52 -16.54
N LYS A 107 6.94 0.79 -16.35
CA LYS A 107 7.78 0.12 -15.33
C LYS A 107 7.56 0.63 -13.89
N SER A 108 6.73 1.66 -13.68
CA SER A 108 6.45 2.15 -12.34
C SER A 108 5.57 1.15 -11.56
N PRO A 109 5.74 1.00 -10.23
CA PRO A 109 4.95 0.06 -9.42
C PRO A 109 3.43 0.23 -9.61
N MET A 110 2.97 1.47 -9.72
CA MET A 110 1.54 1.79 -9.88
C MET A 110 0.99 1.38 -11.25
N ALA A 111 1.79 1.51 -12.31
CA ALA A 111 1.40 1.04 -13.64
C ALA A 111 1.42 -0.50 -13.74
N ILE A 112 2.35 -1.15 -13.01
CA ILE A 112 2.37 -2.62 -12.91
C ILE A 112 1.10 -3.12 -12.21
N ILE A 113 0.67 -2.47 -11.12
CA ILE A 113 -0.60 -2.80 -10.45
C ILE A 113 -1.80 -2.66 -11.41
N ASP A 114 -1.87 -1.56 -12.16
CA ASP A 114 -2.93 -1.34 -13.14
C ASP A 114 -2.93 -2.42 -14.23
N LEU A 115 -1.74 -2.84 -14.70
CA LEU A 115 -1.58 -3.92 -15.67
C LEU A 115 -2.01 -5.27 -15.08
N MET A 116 -1.59 -5.59 -13.85
CA MET A 116 -1.96 -6.83 -13.16
C MET A 116 -3.47 -6.95 -12.91
N ALA A 117 -4.19 -5.84 -12.83
CA ALA A 117 -5.64 -5.84 -12.65
C ALA A 117 -6.41 -6.29 -13.91
N ILE A 118 -5.87 -6.05 -15.11
CA ILE A 118 -6.48 -6.41 -16.39
C ILE A 118 -5.88 -7.69 -17.00
N LEU A 119 -4.63 -8.01 -16.65
CA LEU A 119 -3.87 -9.11 -17.22
C LEU A 119 -4.57 -10.48 -17.13
N PRO A 120 -5.23 -10.88 -16.02
CA PRO A 120 -5.84 -12.20 -15.92
C PRO A 120 -6.90 -12.46 -16.99
N PHE A 121 -7.70 -11.45 -17.34
CA PHE A 121 -8.72 -11.55 -18.37
C PHE A 121 -8.11 -11.79 -19.75
N TYR A 122 -7.14 -10.96 -20.14
CA TYR A 122 -6.48 -11.11 -21.44
C TYR A 122 -5.69 -12.41 -21.52
N LEU A 123 -4.99 -12.80 -20.46
CA LEU A 123 -4.22 -14.03 -20.44
C LEU A 123 -5.13 -15.27 -20.59
N SER A 124 -6.32 -15.24 -19.98
CA SER A 124 -7.31 -16.33 -20.13
C SER A 124 -7.85 -16.50 -21.55
N MET A 125 -7.76 -15.47 -22.40
CA MET A 125 -8.19 -15.53 -23.80
C MET A 125 -7.14 -16.20 -24.69
N PHE A 126 -5.85 -16.04 -24.36
CA PHE A 126 -4.74 -16.54 -25.20
C PHE A 126 -4.14 -17.85 -24.69
N VAL A 127 -4.30 -18.17 -23.40
CA VAL A 127 -3.63 -19.33 -22.81
C VAL A 127 -4.60 -20.24 -22.08
N ALA A 128 -4.60 -21.53 -22.45
CA ALA A 128 -5.33 -22.60 -21.80
C ALA A 128 -4.62 -23.11 -20.52
N PHE A 129 -3.95 -22.22 -19.76
CA PHE A 129 -3.48 -22.57 -18.41
C PHE A 129 -4.67 -22.93 -17.52
N ASP A 130 -4.44 -23.60 -16.38
CA ASP A 130 -5.52 -23.86 -15.42
C ASP A 130 -6.13 -22.52 -15.00
N LEU A 131 -7.31 -22.23 -15.55
CA LEU A 131 -8.04 -20.98 -15.42
C LEU A 131 -8.31 -20.64 -13.94
N ARG A 132 -8.20 -21.62 -13.03
CA ARG A 132 -8.24 -21.41 -11.58
C ARG A 132 -7.15 -20.49 -11.07
N ILE A 133 -5.90 -20.63 -11.52
CA ILE A 133 -4.80 -19.79 -11.04
C ILE A 133 -5.00 -18.34 -11.51
N LEU A 134 -5.45 -18.16 -12.75
CA LEU A 134 -5.78 -16.84 -13.30
C LEU A 134 -6.93 -16.17 -12.54
N ARG A 135 -7.91 -16.94 -12.04
CA ARG A 135 -8.98 -16.42 -11.19
C ARG A 135 -8.46 -15.83 -9.87
N VAL A 136 -7.44 -16.40 -9.26
CA VAL A 136 -6.84 -15.85 -8.02
C VAL A 136 -6.20 -14.48 -8.29
N PHE A 137 -5.53 -14.32 -9.43
CA PHE A 137 -4.93 -13.03 -9.79
C PHE A 137 -5.97 -11.91 -10.00
N ARG A 138 -7.25 -12.22 -10.18
CA ARG A 138 -8.31 -11.20 -10.24
C ARG A 138 -8.39 -10.39 -8.95
N VAL A 139 -8.10 -10.98 -7.78
CA VAL A 139 -8.04 -10.26 -6.49
C VAL A 139 -7.02 -9.13 -6.52
N MET A 140 -5.95 -9.24 -7.31
CA MET A 140 -4.91 -8.20 -7.41
C MET A 140 -5.46 -6.84 -7.85
N ARG A 141 -6.64 -6.78 -8.47
CA ARG A 141 -7.32 -5.50 -8.78
C ARG A 141 -7.60 -4.66 -7.53
N ILE A 142 -7.74 -5.28 -6.35
CA ILE A 142 -7.89 -4.57 -5.07
C ILE A 142 -6.69 -3.68 -4.76
N LEU A 143 -5.50 -4.04 -5.26
CA LEU A 143 -4.28 -3.25 -5.06
C LEU A 143 -4.36 -1.89 -5.76
N LYS A 144 -5.25 -1.71 -6.76
CA LYS A 144 -5.51 -0.39 -7.36
C LYS A 144 -6.01 0.62 -6.33
N LEU A 145 -6.69 0.18 -5.26
CA LEU A 145 -7.12 1.05 -4.16
C LEU A 145 -5.94 1.76 -3.47
N GLY A 146 -4.76 1.14 -3.47
CA GLY A 146 -3.54 1.72 -2.91
C GLY A 146 -3.11 3.04 -3.57
N ARG A 147 -3.45 3.25 -4.85
CA ARG A 147 -3.19 4.51 -5.55
C ARG A 147 -4.02 5.66 -5.02
N TYR A 148 -5.27 5.39 -4.62
CA TYR A 148 -6.21 6.42 -4.17
C TYR A 148 -6.09 6.72 -2.67
N SER A 149 -5.36 5.89 -1.92
CA SER A 149 -5.09 6.08 -0.49
C SER A 149 -3.71 6.69 -0.25
N ARG A 150 -3.67 7.94 0.22
CA ARG A 150 -2.44 8.62 0.66
C ARG A 150 -1.77 7.89 1.84
N SER A 151 -2.56 7.29 2.74
CA SER A 151 -2.06 6.48 3.85
C SER A 151 -1.28 5.27 3.37
N ILE A 152 -1.78 4.56 2.35
CA ILE A 152 -1.07 3.44 1.73
C ILE A 152 0.22 3.92 1.04
N GLN A 153 0.19 5.06 0.35
CA GLN A 153 1.40 5.63 -0.25
C GLN A 153 2.48 5.99 0.80
N THR A 154 2.06 6.53 1.95
CA THR A 154 2.95 6.81 3.08
C THR A 154 3.54 5.51 3.63
N LEU A 155 2.71 4.48 3.83
CA LEU A 155 3.16 3.17 4.27
C LEU A 155 4.17 2.53 3.30
N VAL A 156 3.90 2.57 1.99
CA VAL A 156 4.84 2.09 0.96
C VAL A 156 6.16 2.85 1.00
N THR A 157 6.10 4.17 1.25
CA THR A 157 7.31 5.00 1.39
C THR A 157 8.11 4.59 2.62
N VAL A 158 7.44 4.36 3.75
CA VAL A 158 8.07 3.85 4.98
C VAL A 158 8.73 2.49 4.75
N ILE A 159 7.99 1.54 4.17
CA ILE A 159 8.52 0.20 3.85
C ILE A 159 9.73 0.29 2.93
N ARG A 160 9.68 1.14 1.90
CA ARG A 160 10.81 1.30 0.97
C ARG A 160 12.03 1.89 1.66
N ASN A 161 11.83 2.88 2.52
CA ASN A 161 12.92 3.53 3.24
C ASN A 161 13.55 2.58 4.28
N GLU A 162 12.74 1.70 4.89
CA GLU A 162 13.16 0.72 5.90
C GLU A 162 13.39 -0.69 5.35
N ALA A 163 13.42 -0.85 4.02
CA ALA A 163 13.46 -2.18 3.41
C ALA A 163 14.65 -3.01 3.89
N HIS A 164 15.82 -2.38 4.08
CA HIS A 164 17.01 -3.03 4.62
C HIS A 164 16.82 -3.46 6.07
N SER A 165 16.29 -2.59 6.93
CA SER A 165 16.00 -2.87 8.35
C SER A 165 14.98 -4.00 8.50
N LEU A 166 13.90 -3.95 7.71
CA LEU A 166 12.85 -4.97 7.69
C LEU A 166 13.35 -6.30 7.16
N LEU A 167 14.14 -6.30 6.09
CA LEU A 167 14.72 -7.52 5.54
C LEU A 167 15.66 -8.19 6.55
N ALA A 168 16.49 -7.40 7.25
CA ALA A 168 17.34 -7.91 8.32
C ALA A 168 16.51 -8.52 9.47
N ALA A 169 15.47 -7.82 9.94
CA ALA A 169 14.57 -8.32 10.98
C ALA A 169 13.87 -9.62 10.56
N LEU A 170 13.31 -9.67 9.35
CA LEU A 170 12.66 -10.87 8.80
C LEU A 170 13.65 -12.04 8.64
N SER A 171 14.90 -11.77 8.28
CA SER A 171 15.94 -12.80 8.18
C SER A 171 16.24 -13.44 9.54
N VAL A 172 16.33 -12.63 10.60
CA VAL A 172 16.50 -13.11 11.97
C VAL A 172 15.28 -13.92 12.42
N LEU A 173 14.06 -13.47 12.09
CA LEU A 173 12.83 -14.21 12.41
C LEU A 173 12.76 -15.56 11.71
N LEU A 174 13.12 -15.61 10.44
CA LEU A 174 13.15 -16.85 9.67
C LEU A 174 14.13 -17.84 10.28
N LEU A 175 15.35 -17.38 10.61
CA LEU A 175 16.36 -18.22 11.26
C LEU A 175 15.86 -18.74 12.62
N PHE A 176 15.29 -17.87 13.44
CA PHE A 176 14.73 -18.25 14.74
C PHE A 176 13.61 -19.29 14.60
N THR A 177 12.72 -19.11 13.62
CA THR A 177 11.63 -20.04 13.32
C THR A 177 12.15 -21.42 12.90
N VAL A 178 13.17 -21.46 12.03
CA VAL A 178 13.81 -22.71 11.60
C VAL A 178 14.49 -23.42 12.77
N ILE A 179 15.18 -22.68 13.64
CA ILE A 179 15.81 -23.25 14.85
C ILE A 179 14.72 -23.83 15.77
N ALA A 180 13.66 -23.08 16.06
CA ALA A 180 12.56 -23.54 16.90
C ALA A 180 11.90 -24.81 16.35
N ALA A 181 11.62 -24.84 15.04
CA ALA A 181 11.07 -26.01 14.34
C ALA A 181 11.99 -27.23 14.38
N THR A 182 13.30 -27.02 14.23
CA THR A 182 14.28 -28.11 14.26
C THR A 182 14.39 -28.69 15.68
N CYS A 183 14.47 -27.83 16.70
CA CYS A 183 14.53 -28.27 18.09
C CYS A 183 13.27 -29.03 18.49
N ILE A 184 12.07 -28.51 18.20
CA ILE A 184 10.83 -29.19 18.59
C ILE A 184 10.67 -30.53 17.87
N TYR A 185 11.10 -30.63 16.61
CA TYR A 185 11.12 -31.88 15.87
C TYR A 185 11.92 -32.93 16.64
N TYR A 186 13.17 -32.64 17.01
CA TYR A 186 13.99 -33.61 17.73
C TYR A 186 13.47 -33.94 19.14
N ILE A 187 12.72 -33.03 19.77
CA ILE A 187 12.13 -33.25 21.11
C ILE A 187 10.86 -34.11 21.04
N GLU A 188 9.98 -33.86 20.05
CA GLU A 188 8.63 -34.44 20.01
C GLU A 188 8.46 -35.56 18.98
N HIS A 189 9.33 -35.68 17.97
CA HIS A 189 9.14 -36.64 16.87
C HIS A 189 9.01 -38.08 17.36
N THR A 190 9.75 -38.48 18.39
CA THR A 190 9.67 -39.84 18.94
C THR A 190 8.34 -40.12 19.65
N ALA A 191 7.75 -39.10 20.27
CA ALA A 191 6.47 -39.21 20.97
C ALA A 191 5.27 -38.99 20.03
N GLN A 192 5.45 -38.20 18.98
CA GLN A 192 4.42 -37.78 18.03
C GLN A 192 4.95 -37.76 16.58
N PRO A 193 5.28 -38.93 16.00
CA PRO A 193 5.90 -39.01 14.67
C PRO A 193 4.97 -38.55 13.54
N ASP A 194 3.64 -38.59 13.74
CA ASP A 194 2.68 -38.13 12.73
C ASP A 194 2.51 -36.60 12.75
N VAL A 195 2.55 -35.97 13.93
CA VAL A 195 2.38 -34.52 14.12
C VAL A 195 3.67 -33.78 13.80
N PHE A 196 4.78 -34.18 14.43
CA PHE A 196 6.11 -33.63 14.20
C PHE A 196 6.89 -34.54 13.24
N SER A 197 6.30 -34.83 12.08
CA SER A 197 6.82 -35.81 11.11
C SER A 197 8.11 -35.41 10.41
N SER A 198 8.35 -34.12 10.27
CA SER A 198 9.56 -33.57 9.64
C SER A 198 9.83 -32.16 10.14
N ILE A 199 11.03 -31.63 9.88
CA ILE A 199 11.36 -30.23 10.18
C ILE A 199 10.40 -29.27 9.43
N PRO A 200 10.07 -29.47 8.14
CA PRO A 200 9.06 -28.66 7.46
C PRO A 200 7.65 -28.74 8.07
N ALA A 201 7.22 -29.91 8.55
CA ALA A 201 5.95 -30.02 9.27
C ALA A 201 6.01 -29.24 10.60
N SER A 202 7.15 -29.30 11.30
CA SER A 202 7.39 -28.58 12.55
C SER A 202 7.52 -27.05 12.35
N LEU A 203 7.88 -26.60 11.14
CA LEU A 203 7.84 -25.17 10.76
C LEU A 203 6.44 -24.60 10.82
N TRP A 204 5.41 -25.37 10.47
CA TRP A 204 4.01 -24.93 10.61
C TRP A 204 3.68 -24.64 12.08
N TRP A 205 4.01 -25.57 12.98
CA TRP A 205 3.85 -25.37 14.42
C TRP A 205 4.60 -24.14 14.91
N ALA A 206 5.88 -23.99 14.52
CA ALA A 206 6.69 -22.86 14.93
C ALA A 206 6.09 -21.53 14.43
N LEU A 207 5.68 -21.45 13.17
CA LEU A 207 5.03 -20.25 12.62
C LEU A 207 3.74 -19.90 13.37
N VAL A 208 2.84 -20.86 13.54
CA VAL A 208 1.54 -20.64 14.22
C VAL A 208 1.71 -20.26 15.69
N THR A 209 2.70 -20.84 16.37
CA THR A 209 3.00 -20.55 17.78
C THR A 209 3.68 -19.20 17.94
N LEU A 210 4.72 -18.92 17.16
CA LEU A 210 5.50 -17.68 17.24
C LEU A 210 4.72 -16.44 16.81
N THR A 211 3.75 -16.61 15.90
CA THR A 211 2.81 -15.56 15.48
C THR A 211 1.59 -15.45 16.39
N THR A 212 1.54 -16.20 17.50
CA THR A 212 0.46 -16.19 18.50
C THR A 212 -0.93 -16.60 17.98
N VAL A 213 -0.99 -17.30 16.85
CA VAL A 213 -2.25 -17.80 16.27
C VAL A 213 -2.76 -19.01 17.05
N GLY A 214 -1.90 -20.01 17.26
CA GLY A 214 -2.19 -21.15 18.14
C GLY A 214 -3.45 -21.97 17.78
N TYR A 215 -3.56 -22.48 16.55
CA TYR A 215 -4.72 -23.30 16.14
C TYR A 215 -4.95 -24.55 17.01
N GLY A 216 -3.89 -25.11 17.61
CA GLY A 216 -3.97 -26.29 18.46
C GLY A 216 -4.01 -27.62 17.72
N ASP A 217 -3.79 -27.61 16.40
CA ASP A 217 -3.67 -28.78 15.52
C ASP A 217 -2.35 -29.54 15.70
N ALA A 218 -1.29 -28.85 16.15
CA ALA A 218 -0.03 -29.44 16.60
C ALA A 218 0.36 -28.83 17.95
N VAL A 219 0.61 -29.67 18.97
CA VAL A 219 1.02 -29.22 20.31
C VAL A 219 2.02 -30.23 20.90
N PRO A 220 3.12 -29.78 21.54
CA PRO A 220 4.02 -30.69 22.24
C PRO A 220 3.34 -31.38 23.42
N ILE A 221 3.49 -32.69 23.53
CA ILE A 221 2.92 -33.48 24.63
C ILE A 221 3.95 -33.83 25.69
N THR A 222 5.25 -33.88 25.33
CA THR A 222 6.31 -34.24 26.27
C THR A 222 6.56 -33.09 27.27
N PRO A 223 7.00 -33.39 28.50
CA PRO A 223 7.36 -32.35 29.46
C PRO A 223 8.44 -31.41 28.93
N MET A 224 9.45 -31.96 28.24
CA MET A 224 10.54 -31.19 27.65
C MET A 224 10.04 -30.28 26.51
N GLY A 225 9.17 -30.79 25.63
CA GLY A 225 8.58 -30.02 24.55
C GLY A 225 7.65 -28.91 25.06
N LYS A 226 6.93 -29.12 26.16
CA LYS A 226 6.12 -28.07 26.80
C LYS A 226 6.97 -26.97 27.41
N ILE A 227 8.06 -27.31 28.10
CA ILE A 227 9.01 -26.33 28.63
C ILE A 227 9.63 -25.53 27.48
N PHE A 228 10.10 -26.22 26.45
CA PHE A 228 10.69 -25.60 25.27
C PHE A 228 9.68 -24.68 24.55
N GLY A 229 8.46 -25.17 24.31
CA GLY A 229 7.37 -24.40 23.70
C GLY A 229 7.02 -23.15 24.51
N GLY A 230 7.02 -23.24 25.84
CA GLY A 230 6.83 -22.08 26.72
C GLY A 230 7.90 -21.01 26.52
N ILE A 231 9.19 -21.41 26.52
CA ILE A 231 10.32 -20.49 26.30
C ILE A 231 10.24 -19.85 24.91
N ILE A 232 10.01 -20.66 23.88
CA ILE A 232 9.94 -20.22 22.49
C ILE A 232 8.76 -19.28 22.25
N THR A 233 7.62 -19.50 22.91
CA THR A 233 6.46 -18.60 22.80
C THR A 233 6.79 -17.20 23.34
N VAL A 234 7.43 -17.11 24.51
CA VAL A 234 7.84 -15.82 25.10
C VAL A 234 8.87 -15.12 24.19
N MET A 235 9.89 -15.84 23.73
CA MET A 235 10.87 -15.30 22.79
C MET A 235 10.21 -14.87 21.47
N GLY A 236 9.24 -15.65 20.98
CA GLY A 236 8.49 -15.39 19.75
C GLY A 236 7.83 -14.02 19.76
N ILE A 237 7.13 -13.69 20.84
CA ILE A 237 6.50 -12.37 21.01
C ILE A 237 7.54 -11.25 20.90
N CYS A 238 8.70 -11.38 21.55
CA CYS A 238 9.76 -10.38 21.49
C CYS A 238 10.30 -10.18 20.07
N PHE A 239 10.57 -11.28 19.36
CA PHE A 239 11.16 -11.25 18.04
C PHE A 239 10.15 -10.78 16.97
N TYR A 240 8.92 -11.33 16.96
CA TYR A 240 7.88 -10.95 15.98
C TYR A 240 7.32 -9.54 16.21
N ALA A 241 7.51 -8.94 17.38
CA ALA A 241 7.21 -7.53 17.61
C ALA A 241 8.17 -6.57 16.87
N LEU A 242 9.38 -7.01 16.48
CA LEU A 242 10.39 -6.12 15.90
C LEU A 242 9.97 -5.49 14.57
N PRO A 243 9.48 -6.22 13.54
CA PRO A 243 9.05 -5.60 12.29
C PRO A 243 7.91 -4.61 12.48
N ALA A 244 6.97 -4.91 13.37
CA ALA A 244 5.87 -4.01 13.72
C ALA A 244 6.40 -2.74 14.41
N GLY A 245 7.36 -2.87 15.33
CA GLY A 245 8.03 -1.76 16.00
C GLY A 245 8.79 -0.85 15.03
N ILE A 246 9.57 -1.44 14.10
CA ILE A 246 10.30 -0.71 13.06
C ILE A 246 9.34 0.06 12.14
N LEU A 247 8.27 -0.59 11.68
CA LEU A 247 7.27 0.08 10.85
C LEU A 247 6.58 1.23 11.59
N SER A 248 6.23 1.02 12.86
CA SER A 248 5.55 2.01 13.69
C SER A 248 6.43 3.24 13.95
N SER A 249 7.69 3.03 14.33
CA SER A 249 8.63 4.12 14.59
C SER A 249 8.93 4.92 13.33
N SER A 250 9.16 4.25 12.20
CA SER A 250 9.44 4.93 10.93
C SER A 250 8.21 5.62 10.34
N TYR A 251 7.00 5.07 10.52
CA TYR A 251 5.76 5.76 10.16
C TYR A 251 5.57 7.03 10.99
N THR A 252 5.81 6.94 12.29
CA THR A 252 5.74 8.09 13.20
C THR A 252 6.78 9.15 12.83
N ALA A 253 8.01 8.75 12.53
CA ALA A 253 9.07 9.65 12.08
C ALA A 253 8.71 10.36 10.76
N GLN A 254 8.13 9.65 9.79
CA GLN A 254 7.65 10.27 8.55
C GLN A 254 6.53 11.29 8.82
N MET A 255 5.64 11.01 9.76
CA MET A 255 4.59 11.95 10.15
C MET A 255 5.17 13.20 10.84
N GLN A 256 6.16 13.02 11.72
CA GLN A 256 6.87 14.13 12.37
C GLN A 256 7.59 15.01 11.34
N LEU A 257 8.29 14.42 10.37
CA LEU A 257 8.94 15.18 9.29
C LEU A 257 7.95 16.03 8.48
N LYS A 258 6.74 15.52 8.24
CA LYS A 258 5.66 16.29 7.60
C LYS A 258 5.25 17.48 8.47
N ARG A 259 5.06 17.26 9.78
CA ARG A 259 4.71 18.31 10.74
C ARG A 259 5.78 19.40 10.83
N ASP A 260 7.06 19.01 10.87
CA ASP A 260 8.16 19.96 11.01
C ASP A 260 8.34 20.81 9.75
N ARG A 261 8.22 20.23 8.55
CA ARG A 261 8.19 21.02 7.30
C ARG A 261 7.05 22.04 7.27
N PHE A 262 5.90 21.69 7.82
CA PHE A 262 4.78 22.62 7.91
C PHE A 262 5.07 23.73 8.91
N LYS A 263 5.59 23.41 10.10
CA LYS A 263 6.04 24.41 11.09
C LYS A 263 7.05 25.39 10.51
N ASP A 264 8.04 24.90 9.76
CA ASP A 264 9.04 25.76 9.11
C ASP A 264 8.37 26.71 8.10
N SER A 265 7.43 26.20 7.30
CA SER A 265 6.66 27.02 6.35
C SER A 265 5.83 28.10 7.05
N VAL A 266 5.23 27.77 8.20
CA VAL A 266 4.49 28.73 9.03
C VAL A 266 5.42 29.77 9.63
N ARG A 267 6.60 29.38 10.11
CA ARG A 267 7.62 30.29 10.66
C ARG A 267 8.08 31.32 9.64
N ILE A 268 8.37 30.88 8.41
CA ILE A 268 8.81 31.76 7.32
C ILE A 268 7.73 32.81 7.00
N VAL A 269 6.47 32.39 6.99
CA VAL A 269 5.34 33.30 6.75
C VAL A 269 5.11 34.28 7.91
N LEU A 270 5.36 33.85 9.14
CA LEU A 270 5.17 34.69 10.33
C LEU A 270 6.29 35.72 10.53
N ASP A 271 7.42 35.62 9.83
CA ASP A 271 8.58 36.52 10.00
C ASP A 271 8.23 37.99 9.72
N ASP A 272 7.26 38.24 8.83
CA ASP A 272 6.78 39.58 8.48
C ASP A 272 5.70 40.12 9.48
N GLY A 273 5.38 39.37 10.54
CA GLY A 273 4.44 39.73 11.61
C GLY A 273 2.96 39.80 11.19
N LYS A 274 2.63 39.64 9.90
CA LYS A 274 1.26 39.71 9.37
C LYS A 274 0.98 38.55 8.42
N LEU A 275 -0.05 37.77 8.72
CA LEU A 275 -0.58 36.75 7.81
C LEU A 275 -1.39 37.40 6.70
N SER A 276 -0.81 37.51 5.50
CA SER A 276 -1.57 37.97 4.33
C SER A 276 -2.50 36.85 3.81
N GLU A 277 -3.50 37.22 3.02
CA GLU A 277 -4.37 36.25 2.34
C GLU A 277 -3.57 35.34 1.38
N HIS A 278 -2.46 35.83 0.83
CA HIS A 278 -1.55 35.04 0.01
C HIS A 278 -0.90 33.93 0.84
N ASP A 279 -0.50 34.22 2.07
CA ASP A 279 0.21 33.27 2.93
C ASP A 279 -0.73 32.20 3.46
N ILE A 280 -1.96 32.54 3.81
CA ILE A 280 -2.99 31.56 4.19
C ILE A 280 -3.23 30.58 3.04
N ASN A 281 -3.29 31.09 1.80
CA ASN A 281 -3.41 30.26 0.61
C ASN A 281 -2.15 29.44 0.31
N HIS A 282 -0.96 29.94 0.64
CA HIS A 282 0.28 29.17 0.53
C HIS A 282 0.33 28.05 1.57
N LEU A 283 0.05 28.33 2.85
CA LEU A 283 0.03 27.35 3.93
C LEU A 283 -1.04 26.29 3.72
N SER A 284 -2.21 26.64 3.18
CA SER A 284 -3.23 25.66 2.83
C SER A 284 -2.74 24.69 1.74
N LYS A 285 -2.03 25.18 0.72
CA LYS A 285 -1.38 24.32 -0.29
C LYS A 285 -0.30 23.44 0.31
N VAL A 286 0.58 23.98 1.16
CA VAL A 286 1.64 23.21 1.83
C VAL A 286 1.04 22.12 2.71
N ARG A 287 -0.01 22.44 3.49
CA ARG A 287 -0.76 21.45 4.28
C ARG A 287 -1.32 20.33 3.42
N GLU A 288 -1.97 20.67 2.31
CA GLU A 288 -2.55 19.69 1.38
C GLU A 288 -1.49 18.80 0.72
N LEU A 289 -0.30 19.36 0.44
CA LEU A 289 0.85 18.62 -0.11
C LEU A 289 1.47 17.67 0.92
N LEU A 290 1.51 18.07 2.20
CA LEU A 290 2.03 17.26 3.29
C LEU A 290 1.01 16.25 3.83
N ASP A 291 -0.25 16.38 3.44
CA ASP A 291 -1.37 15.55 3.92
C ASP A 291 -1.57 15.64 5.43
N LEU A 292 -1.45 16.86 5.96
CA LEU A 292 -1.70 17.13 7.37
C LEU A 292 -3.17 17.37 7.61
N ASP A 293 -3.66 16.82 8.72
CA ASP A 293 -5.02 17.05 9.18
C ASP A 293 -5.26 18.56 9.39
N GLU A 294 -6.49 19.01 9.12
CA GLU A 294 -6.81 20.43 9.17
C GLU A 294 -6.79 20.97 10.60
N GLU A 295 -7.26 20.19 11.57
CA GLU A 295 -7.22 20.59 12.98
C GLU A 295 -5.78 20.68 13.49
N GLU A 296 -4.96 19.69 13.12
CA GLU A 296 -3.54 19.69 13.44
C GLU A 296 -2.80 20.91 12.86
N ALA A 297 -3.04 21.23 11.59
CA ALA A 297 -2.42 22.40 10.96
C ALA A 297 -2.87 23.72 11.62
N ARG A 298 -4.16 23.85 11.95
CA ARG A 298 -4.68 25.02 12.68
C ARG A 298 -4.04 25.15 14.06
N LEU A 299 -3.84 24.04 14.78
CA LEU A 299 -3.19 24.04 16.09
C LEU A 299 -1.74 24.53 15.97
N ILE A 300 -0.97 24.01 15.01
CA ILE A 300 0.42 24.43 14.76
C ILE A 300 0.48 25.94 14.46
N MET A 301 -0.40 26.45 13.59
CA MET A 301 -0.44 27.88 13.27
C MET A 301 -0.75 28.73 14.50
N ARG A 302 -1.76 28.36 15.30
CA ARG A 302 -2.11 29.09 16.53
C ARG A 302 -0.97 29.12 17.55
N LEU A 303 -0.29 28.00 17.75
CA LEU A 303 0.83 27.89 18.70
C LEU A 303 2.02 28.78 18.27
N LEU A 304 2.37 28.75 16.99
CA LEU A 304 3.49 29.55 16.47
C LEU A 304 3.17 31.04 16.44
N GLN A 305 1.93 31.41 16.10
CA GLN A 305 1.48 32.81 16.11
C GLN A 305 1.53 33.40 17.52
N HIS A 306 1.07 32.67 18.53
CA HIS A 306 1.14 33.11 19.93
C HIS A 306 2.59 33.25 20.44
N HIS A 307 3.49 32.37 20.00
CA HIS A 307 4.91 32.48 20.35
C HIS A 307 5.55 33.71 19.71
N HIS A 308 5.17 34.08 18.48
CA HIS A 308 5.71 35.24 17.79
C HIS A 308 5.22 36.55 18.41
N THR A 309 3.92 36.68 18.72
CA THR A 309 3.37 37.90 19.35
C THR A 309 3.97 38.19 20.72
N ASN A 310 4.35 37.17 21.49
CA ASN A 310 5.00 37.34 22.79
C ASN A 310 6.48 37.75 22.72
N ILE A 311 7.11 37.72 21.53
CA ILE A 311 8.51 38.14 21.35
C ILE A 311 8.60 39.63 21.00
N ASP A 312 7.52 40.20 20.46
CA ASP A 312 7.44 41.61 20.05
C ASP A 312 6.94 42.56 21.16
N ASP A 313 6.46 42.01 22.29
CA ASP A 313 6.06 42.73 23.52
C ASP A 313 7.22 42.80 24.54
#